data_AF-A0A661LRA1-F1
#
_entry.id   AF-A0A661LRA1-F1
#
_cell.length_a   1.000
_cell.length_b   1.000
_cell.length_c   1.000
_cell.angle_alpha   90.00
_cell.angle_beta   90.00
_cell.angle_gamma   90.00
#
_symmetry.space_group_name_H-M   'P 1'
#
loop_
_entity.id
_entity.type
_entity.pdbx_description
1 polymer ?
#
loop_
_entity_poly.entity_id
_entity_poly.type
_entity_poly.pdbx_seq_one_letter_code
_entity_poly.pdbx_strand_id
1 'polypeptide(L)'
;MLGKLFKSIVGSKNERELRKLAPTVTRTNELEPQFKGLNDTQLRGKTGEFKERIAKGESLDDILPETYAAVREASVRVLGMRHFDVQLLGGIALHHGKIAEMKTGEGKTLAATLPLYLNALLERGCHLVTVNDYLAKRDAEWMGGIYRLLGMTVGVILHDMDDQKRKTAYSSDITYGTNNEFGFDYLRDNMKFSLEDCVQRDLHFGIVDEVDSILIDESRTPLIISGPIEHSEDIHYATLKPLIVKLKEHQDRVIRSILNRAEARMREGKDDDKAIELLLQVKRGDPKNSRFLDIIAKEPGLKKSIDKMESFLASQKSLHVLDEELYCIIEEQDRSASWTDKGLRLLSGNQQDAFVVPDLSQGLQEIDTDQRLNY
;
A
#
# COMPACT_ATOMS: atom_id res chain seq x y z
N MET A 1 -6.77 8.07 53.09
CA MET A 1 -5.51 7.41 53.52
C MET A 1 -5.51 5.89 53.31
N LEU A 2 -6.64 5.18 53.44
CA LEU A 2 -6.74 3.72 53.18
C LEU A 2 -6.40 3.28 51.74
N GLY A 3 -6.72 4.07 50.71
CA GLY A 3 -6.41 3.75 49.31
C GLY A 3 -4.92 3.85 48.92
N LYS A 4 -4.11 4.63 49.65
CA LYS A 4 -2.65 4.70 49.46
C LYS A 4 -1.94 3.50 50.11
N LEU A 5 -2.49 2.98 51.21
CA LEU A 5 -1.96 1.80 51.91
C LEU A 5 -2.23 0.49 51.14
N PHE A 6 -3.38 0.38 50.47
CA PHE A 6 -3.66 -0.77 49.59
C PHE A 6 -2.78 -0.80 48.33
N LYS A 7 -2.41 0.35 47.77
CA LYS A 7 -1.45 0.41 46.63
C LYS A 7 -0.03 0.02 47.02
N SER A 8 0.41 0.28 48.26
CA SER A 8 1.77 -0.09 48.70
C SER A 8 1.93 -1.58 48.98
N ILE A 9 0.83 -2.30 49.27
CA ILE A 9 0.87 -3.74 49.58
C ILE A 9 0.82 -4.61 48.31
N VAL A 10 0.08 -4.17 47.28
CA VAL A 10 -0.12 -4.98 46.06
C VAL A 10 0.86 -4.58 44.94
N GLY A 11 1.62 -3.49 45.08
CA GLY A 11 2.59 -3.04 44.07
C GLY A 11 1.96 -2.52 42.77
N SER A 12 2.73 -1.80 41.97
CA SER A 12 2.29 -1.35 40.64
C SER A 12 2.06 -2.52 39.67
N LYS A 13 1.29 -2.30 38.59
CA LYS A 13 1.12 -3.33 37.54
C LYS A 13 2.48 -3.77 36.99
N ASN A 14 3.40 -2.82 36.79
CA ASN A 14 4.75 -3.08 36.31
C ASN A 14 5.56 -3.93 37.29
N GLU A 15 5.56 -3.60 38.58
CA GLU A 15 6.24 -4.40 39.62
C GLU A 15 5.73 -5.85 39.65
N ARG A 16 4.41 -6.07 39.48
CA ARG A 16 3.85 -7.42 39.44
C ARG A 16 4.32 -8.19 38.22
N GLU A 17 4.37 -7.53 37.05
CA GLU A 17 4.88 -8.16 35.83
C GLU A 17 6.36 -8.52 36.00
N LEU A 18 7.19 -7.62 36.51
CA LEU A 18 8.61 -7.91 36.77
C LEU A 18 8.80 -9.05 37.78
N ARG A 19 7.98 -9.12 38.83
CA ARG A 19 8.00 -10.23 39.79
C ARG A 19 7.66 -11.58 39.16
N LYS A 20 6.85 -11.62 38.10
CA LYS A 20 6.56 -12.86 37.36
C LYS A 20 7.75 -13.32 36.52
N LEU A 21 8.61 -12.39 36.06
CA LEU A 21 9.78 -12.72 35.25
C LEU A 21 11.02 -13.07 36.09
N ALA A 22 11.07 -12.62 37.34
CA ALA A 22 12.20 -12.84 38.24
C ALA A 22 12.58 -14.33 38.44
N PRO A 23 11.65 -15.29 38.57
CA PRO A 23 12.00 -16.71 38.68
C PRO A 23 12.80 -17.23 37.48
N THR A 24 12.46 -16.80 36.28
CA THR A 24 13.17 -17.15 35.05
C THR A 24 14.62 -16.64 35.08
N VAL A 25 14.82 -15.39 35.53
CA VAL A 25 16.16 -14.80 35.71
C VAL A 25 16.97 -15.57 36.76
N THR A 26 16.36 -15.91 37.89
CA THR A 26 17.00 -16.75 38.91
C THR A 26 17.43 -18.09 38.32
N ARG A 27 16.55 -18.75 37.55
CA ARG A 27 16.87 -20.00 36.90
C ARG A 27 18.02 -19.88 35.89
N THR A 28 18.04 -18.82 35.09
CA THR A 28 19.16 -18.52 34.17
C THR A 28 20.48 -18.32 34.93
N ASN A 29 20.46 -17.63 36.08
CA ASN A 29 21.64 -17.43 36.91
C ASN A 29 22.15 -18.75 37.52
N GLU A 30 21.26 -19.65 37.95
CA GLU A 30 21.63 -20.97 38.47
C GLU A 30 22.33 -21.86 37.43
N LEU A 31 22.01 -21.67 36.14
CA LEU A 31 22.58 -22.44 35.03
C LEU A 31 23.97 -21.94 34.60
N GLU A 32 24.36 -20.72 34.99
CA GLU A 32 25.62 -20.10 34.57
C GLU A 32 26.87 -20.97 34.81
N PRO A 33 27.07 -21.61 35.98
CA PRO A 33 28.22 -22.49 36.19
C PRO A 33 28.29 -23.66 35.21
N GLN A 34 27.13 -24.19 34.81
CA GLN A 34 27.03 -25.32 33.89
C GLN A 34 27.45 -24.92 32.48
N PHE A 35 27.00 -23.75 32.00
CA PHE A 35 27.36 -23.23 30.67
C PHE A 35 28.81 -22.75 30.61
N LYS A 36 29.31 -22.12 31.68
CA LYS A 36 30.72 -21.73 31.81
C LYS A 36 31.67 -22.93 31.72
N GLY A 37 31.23 -24.12 32.16
CA GLY A 37 31.99 -25.36 32.07
C GLY A 37 32.08 -25.97 30.66
N LEU A 38 31.27 -25.51 29.70
CA LEU A 38 31.27 -26.03 28.33
C LEU A 38 32.45 -25.44 27.53
N ASN A 39 33.04 -26.20 26.61
CA ASN A 39 33.91 -25.61 25.58
C ASN A 39 33.09 -25.02 24.42
N ASP A 40 33.74 -24.31 23.49
CA ASP A 40 33.03 -23.63 22.38
C ASP A 40 32.26 -24.58 21.47
N THR A 41 32.76 -25.80 21.28
CA THR A 41 32.09 -26.83 20.46
C THR A 41 30.84 -27.34 21.17
N GLN A 42 30.91 -27.57 22.49
CA GLN A 42 29.77 -27.98 23.30
C GLN A 42 28.72 -26.87 23.40
N LEU A 43 29.16 -25.61 23.59
CA LEU A 43 28.27 -24.45 23.66
C LEU A 43 27.55 -24.24 22.32
N ARG A 44 28.26 -24.33 21.19
CA ARG A 44 27.65 -24.33 19.85
C ARG A 44 26.67 -25.48 19.67
N GLY A 45 27.02 -26.67 20.16
CA GLY A 45 26.17 -27.87 20.09
C GLY A 45 24.82 -27.71 20.78
N LYS A 46 24.69 -26.80 21.76
CA LYS A 46 23.42 -26.52 22.44
C LYS A 46 22.34 -26.01 21.50
N THR A 47 22.69 -25.28 20.43
CA THR A 47 21.70 -24.82 19.44
C THR A 47 20.97 -26.00 18.79
N GLY A 48 21.68 -27.07 18.45
CA GLY A 48 21.06 -28.28 17.88
C GLY A 48 20.16 -29.00 18.89
N GLU A 49 20.61 -29.11 20.14
CA GLU A 49 19.83 -29.68 21.25
C GLU A 49 18.52 -28.90 21.49
N PHE A 50 18.58 -27.56 21.48
CA PHE A 50 17.39 -26.72 21.65
C PHE A 50 16.40 -26.87 20.49
N LYS A 51 16.88 -26.90 19.24
CA LYS A 51 16.03 -27.16 18.07
C LYS A 51 15.35 -28.54 18.15
N GLU A 52 16.08 -29.56 18.60
CA GLU A 52 15.52 -30.90 18.79
C GLU A 52 14.45 -30.93 19.89
N ARG A 53 14.65 -30.21 21.01
CA ARG A 53 13.65 -30.09 22.09
C ARG A 53 12.38 -29.40 21.62
N ILE A 54 12.50 -28.32 20.83
CA ILE A 54 11.35 -27.65 20.21
C ILE A 54 10.61 -28.60 19.27
N ALA A 55 11.32 -29.36 18.44
CA ALA A 55 10.72 -30.35 17.54
C ALA A 55 9.97 -31.47 18.29
N LYS A 56 10.36 -31.75 19.54
CA LYS A 56 9.68 -32.69 20.45
C LYS A 56 8.48 -32.08 21.21
N GLY A 57 8.21 -30.79 21.01
CA GLY A 57 7.04 -30.10 21.54
C GLY A 57 7.29 -29.21 22.76
N GLU A 58 8.54 -29.02 23.19
CA GLU A 58 8.85 -27.99 24.20
C GLU A 58 8.64 -26.58 23.63
N SER A 59 8.07 -25.68 24.43
CA SER A 59 7.86 -24.29 24.02
C SER A 59 9.15 -23.47 24.15
N LEU A 60 9.18 -22.29 23.51
CA LEU A 60 10.29 -21.35 23.69
C LEU A 60 10.43 -20.89 25.15
N ASP A 61 9.32 -20.77 25.88
CA ASP A 61 9.32 -20.40 27.30
C ASP A 61 9.95 -21.50 28.18
N ASP A 62 9.76 -22.78 27.82
CA ASP A 62 10.31 -23.92 28.58
C ASP A 62 11.85 -23.95 28.51
N ILE A 63 12.42 -23.57 27.36
CA ILE A 63 13.87 -23.57 27.11
C ILE A 63 14.53 -22.20 27.33
N LEU A 64 13.75 -21.17 27.66
CA LEU A 64 14.23 -19.80 27.80
C LEU A 64 15.41 -19.69 28.78
N PRO A 65 15.38 -20.27 30.00
CA PRO A 65 16.49 -20.14 30.93
C PRO A 65 17.81 -20.66 30.38
N GLU A 66 17.80 -21.85 29.76
CA GLU A 66 18.97 -22.48 29.16
C GLU A 66 19.51 -21.71 27.95
N THR A 67 18.61 -21.24 27.08
CA THR A 67 19.03 -20.45 25.90
C THR A 67 19.65 -19.12 26.32
N TYR A 68 19.09 -18.44 27.33
CA TYR A 68 19.63 -17.17 27.83
C TYR A 68 20.98 -17.38 28.54
N ALA A 69 21.17 -18.51 29.22
CA ALA A 69 22.47 -18.87 29.79
C ALA A 69 23.51 -19.14 28.68
N ALA A 70 23.13 -19.79 27.59
CA ALA A 70 24.00 -20.03 26.44
C ALA A 70 24.44 -18.71 25.77
N VAL A 71 23.49 -17.80 25.53
CA VAL A 71 23.75 -16.49 24.93
C VAL A 71 24.62 -15.63 25.83
N ARG A 72 24.37 -15.62 27.14
CA ARG A 72 25.22 -14.92 28.11
C ARG A 72 26.65 -15.43 28.07
N GLU A 73 26.84 -16.75 28.10
CA GLU A 73 28.19 -17.34 28.04
C GLU A 73 28.89 -17.03 26.72
N ALA A 74 28.17 -17.08 25.59
CA ALA A 74 28.71 -16.69 24.30
C ALA A 74 29.11 -15.20 24.28
N SER A 75 28.31 -14.31 24.87
CA SER A 75 28.65 -12.90 25.01
C SER A 75 29.90 -12.65 25.84
N VAL A 76 30.09 -13.40 26.94
CA VAL A 76 31.30 -13.31 27.76
C VAL A 76 32.52 -13.72 26.94
N ARG A 77 32.44 -14.80 26.15
CA ARG A 77 33.57 -15.29 25.34
C ARG A 77 33.91 -14.37 24.18
N VAL A 78 32.91 -13.84 23.50
CA VAL A 78 33.09 -13.05 22.28
C VAL A 78 33.39 -11.59 22.58
N LEU A 79 32.69 -11.00 23.55
CA LEU A 79 32.73 -9.57 23.82
C LEU A 79 33.32 -9.21 25.19
N GLY A 80 33.56 -10.20 26.07
CA GLY A 80 33.93 -9.93 27.45
C GLY A 80 32.80 -9.33 28.29
N MET A 81 31.55 -9.40 27.80
CA MET A 81 30.39 -8.75 28.42
C MET A 81 29.43 -9.81 28.95
N ARG A 82 29.21 -9.82 30.27
CA ARG A 82 28.20 -10.64 30.93
C ARG A 82 26.89 -9.86 31.01
N HIS A 83 25.79 -10.41 30.51
CA HIS A 83 24.47 -9.79 30.66
C HIS A 83 24.11 -9.57 32.13
N PHE A 84 23.71 -8.35 32.49
CA PHE A 84 23.13 -8.03 33.79
C PHE A 84 21.71 -8.62 33.92
N ASP A 85 21.24 -8.80 35.15
CA ASP A 85 19.92 -9.37 35.41
C ASP A 85 18.79 -8.48 34.85
N VAL A 86 18.99 -7.17 34.84
CA VAL A 86 18.05 -6.22 34.19
C VAL A 86 17.99 -6.38 32.67
N GLN A 87 19.10 -6.80 32.05
CA GLN A 87 19.14 -7.12 30.62
C GLN A 87 18.45 -8.45 30.33
N LEU A 88 18.55 -9.44 31.23
CA LEU A 88 17.75 -10.66 31.13
C LEU A 88 16.25 -10.35 31.23
N LEU A 89 15.83 -9.51 32.19
CA LEU A 89 14.44 -9.06 32.31
C LEU A 89 13.96 -8.34 31.04
N GLY A 90 14.77 -7.44 30.51
CA GLY A 90 14.49 -6.74 29.25
C GLY A 90 14.32 -7.73 28.08
N GLY A 91 15.23 -8.69 27.95
CA GLY A 91 15.13 -9.74 26.94
C GLY A 91 13.86 -10.58 27.06
N ILE A 92 13.46 -10.98 28.27
CA ILE A 92 12.20 -11.72 28.50
C ILE A 92 10.98 -10.87 28.11
N ALA A 93 10.98 -9.58 28.45
CA ALA A 93 9.90 -8.68 28.09
C ALA A 93 9.76 -8.54 26.56
N LEU A 94 10.88 -8.43 25.84
CA LEU A 94 10.92 -8.39 24.38
C LEU A 94 10.41 -9.70 23.76
N HIS A 95 10.81 -10.86 24.29
CA HIS A 95 10.29 -12.15 23.83
C HIS A 95 8.76 -12.24 23.96
N HIS A 96 8.21 -11.74 25.06
CA HIS A 96 6.76 -11.69 25.28
C HIS A 96 6.03 -10.59 24.47
N GLY A 97 6.67 -9.98 23.48
CA GLY A 97 6.07 -8.96 22.62
C GLY A 97 5.74 -7.65 23.32
N LYS A 98 6.49 -7.28 24.38
CA LYS A 98 6.31 -6.03 25.11
C LYS A 98 7.43 -5.04 24.78
N ILE A 99 7.17 -3.75 25.03
CA ILE A 99 8.21 -2.71 25.01
C ILE A 99 8.99 -2.79 26.32
N ALA A 100 10.30 -3.01 26.23
CA ALA A 100 11.21 -2.98 27.37
C ALA A 100 11.83 -1.58 27.49
N GLU A 101 11.28 -0.76 28.39
CA GLU A 101 11.85 0.56 28.69
C GLU A 101 13.12 0.42 29.54
N MET A 102 14.27 0.47 28.88
CA MET A 102 15.59 0.48 29.50
C MET A 102 16.25 1.84 29.24
N LYS A 103 16.81 2.48 30.27
CA LYS A 103 17.46 3.78 30.12
C LYS A 103 18.68 3.68 29.19
N THR A 104 19.03 4.79 28.54
CA THR A 104 20.25 4.87 27.74
C THR A 104 21.46 4.47 28.58
N GLY A 105 22.30 3.59 28.05
CA GLY A 105 23.46 3.03 28.77
C GLY A 105 23.20 1.70 29.49
N GLU A 106 21.96 1.25 29.64
CA GLU A 106 21.62 -0.06 30.24
C GLU A 106 21.95 -1.26 29.32
N GLY A 107 22.40 -1.00 28.09
CA GLY A 107 22.81 -2.02 27.12
C GLY A 107 21.66 -2.71 26.39
N LYS A 108 20.71 -1.94 25.84
CA LYS A 108 19.59 -2.42 25.01
C LYS A 108 20.06 -3.37 23.89
N THR A 109 21.11 -2.97 23.16
CA THR A 109 21.70 -3.74 22.05
C THR A 109 22.13 -5.14 22.49
N LEU A 110 22.75 -5.25 23.67
CA LEU A 110 23.17 -6.54 24.22
C LEU A 110 21.98 -7.36 24.74
N ALA A 111 21.02 -6.70 25.39
CA ALA A 111 19.80 -7.36 25.89
C ALA A 111 18.95 -7.98 24.76
N ALA A 112 18.90 -7.32 23.59
CA ALA A 112 18.17 -7.80 22.42
C ALA A 112 18.72 -9.13 21.86
N THR A 113 19.98 -9.49 22.14
CA THR A 113 20.56 -10.74 21.63
C THR A 113 19.92 -12.00 22.21
N LEU A 114 19.40 -11.91 23.43
CA LEU A 114 18.75 -13.00 24.13
C LEU A 114 17.46 -13.45 23.41
N PRO A 115 16.44 -12.58 23.20
CA PRO A 115 15.23 -12.95 22.51
C PRO A 115 15.46 -13.21 21.01
N LEU A 116 16.39 -12.50 20.34
CA LEU A 116 16.70 -12.78 18.93
C LEU A 116 17.22 -14.19 18.74
N TYR A 117 18.17 -14.65 19.56
CA TYR A 117 18.64 -16.03 19.52
C TYR A 117 17.51 -17.02 19.83
N LEU A 118 16.75 -16.81 20.90
CA LEU A 118 15.66 -17.71 21.29
C LEU A 118 14.63 -17.90 20.16
N ASN A 119 14.14 -16.81 19.57
CA ASN A 119 13.10 -16.88 18.54
C ASN A 119 13.66 -17.36 17.19
N ALA A 120 14.94 -17.13 16.92
CA ALA A 120 15.61 -17.65 15.73
C ALA A 120 15.74 -19.19 15.73
N LEU A 121 15.61 -19.86 16.88
CA LEU A 121 15.57 -21.33 16.95
C LEU A 121 14.40 -21.95 16.17
N LEU A 122 13.34 -21.18 15.88
CA LEU A 122 12.22 -21.61 15.05
C LEU A 122 12.53 -21.62 13.56
N GLU A 123 13.72 -21.15 13.14
CA GLU A 123 14.19 -21.13 11.74
C GLU A 123 13.30 -20.32 10.78
N ARG A 124 12.38 -19.51 11.30
CA ARG A 124 11.48 -18.63 10.53
C ARG A 124 12.01 -17.21 10.33
N GLY A 125 13.13 -16.89 10.96
CA GLY A 125 13.80 -15.60 10.85
C GLY A 125 13.38 -14.59 11.89
N CYS A 126 14.32 -13.73 12.27
CA CYS A 126 14.11 -12.65 13.21
C CYS A 126 14.69 -11.35 12.66
N HIS A 127 13.96 -10.25 12.79
CA HIS A 127 14.40 -8.93 12.32
C HIS A 127 14.79 -8.04 13.51
N LEU A 128 15.98 -7.44 13.48
CA LEU A 128 16.30 -6.29 14.32
C LEU A 128 16.19 -5.02 13.47
N VAL A 129 15.24 -4.17 13.83
CA VAL A 129 14.99 -2.88 13.17
C VAL A 129 15.65 -1.78 13.98
N THR A 130 16.46 -0.94 13.31
CA THR A 130 17.08 0.25 13.90
C THR A 130 16.86 1.47 13.00
N VAL A 131 17.32 2.64 13.43
CA VAL A 131 17.01 3.93 12.79
C VAL A 131 17.89 4.27 11.59
N ASN A 132 19.08 3.66 11.45
CA ASN A 132 19.95 3.92 10.30
C ASN A 132 20.91 2.77 9.95
N ASP A 133 21.40 2.78 8.70
CA ASP A 133 22.28 1.77 8.12
C ASP A 133 23.60 1.60 8.89
N TYR A 134 24.15 2.69 9.45
CA TYR A 134 25.37 2.61 10.25
C TYR A 134 25.16 1.77 11.52
N LEU A 135 24.07 2.02 12.25
CA LEU A 135 23.73 1.23 13.44
C LEU A 135 23.42 -0.23 13.07
N ALA A 136 22.67 -0.45 11.98
CA ALA A 136 22.35 -1.79 11.52
C ALA A 136 23.62 -2.60 11.24
N LYS A 137 24.56 -2.02 10.47
CA LYS A 137 25.85 -2.65 10.16
C LYS A 137 26.71 -2.86 11.40
N ARG A 138 26.88 -1.82 12.22
CA ARG A 138 27.70 -1.86 13.44
C ARG A 138 27.20 -2.96 14.38
N ASP A 139 25.90 -3.02 14.63
CA ASP A 139 25.34 -3.96 15.60
C ASP A 139 25.29 -5.39 15.06
N ALA A 140 25.09 -5.57 13.75
CA ALA A 140 25.23 -6.87 13.08
C ALA A 140 26.67 -7.40 13.14
N GLU A 141 27.68 -6.54 12.98
CA GLU A 141 29.08 -6.92 13.12
C GLU A 141 29.44 -7.24 14.57
N TRP A 142 29.03 -6.36 15.49
CA TRP A 142 29.38 -6.43 16.90
C TRP A 142 28.67 -7.55 17.65
N MET A 143 27.33 -7.56 17.66
CA MET A 143 26.54 -8.63 18.31
C MET A 143 26.57 -9.94 17.51
N GLY A 144 26.82 -9.87 16.20
CA GLY A 144 26.83 -11.04 15.33
C GLY A 144 27.84 -12.11 15.72
N GLY A 145 28.92 -11.73 16.41
CA GLY A 145 29.88 -12.70 16.94
C GLY A 145 29.26 -13.70 17.93
N ILE A 146 28.28 -13.25 18.72
CA ILE A 146 27.55 -14.09 19.70
C ILE A 146 26.75 -15.17 18.96
N TYR A 147 25.95 -14.76 17.98
CA TYR A 147 25.13 -15.67 17.18
C TYR A 147 25.99 -16.66 16.39
N ARG A 148 27.07 -16.17 15.77
CA ARG A 148 28.01 -17.01 15.00
C ARG A 148 28.74 -18.03 15.87
N LEU A 149 29.10 -17.69 17.12
CA LEU A 149 29.66 -18.65 18.07
C LEU A 149 28.67 -19.78 18.37
N LEU A 150 27.40 -19.43 18.56
CA LEU A 150 26.30 -20.36 18.78
C LEU A 150 25.81 -21.06 17.49
N GLY A 151 26.43 -20.81 16.34
CA GLY A 151 26.12 -21.51 15.10
C GLY A 151 24.92 -20.93 14.32
N MET A 152 24.50 -19.70 14.60
CA MET A 152 23.51 -18.97 13.82
C MET A 152 24.16 -18.04 12.79
N THR A 153 23.40 -17.75 11.74
CA THR A 153 23.75 -16.85 10.64
C THR A 153 23.14 -15.46 10.87
N VAL A 154 23.83 -14.42 10.38
CA VAL A 154 23.44 -13.02 10.57
C VAL A 154 23.54 -12.29 9.24
N GLY A 155 22.43 -11.74 8.80
CA GLY A 155 22.32 -10.88 7.62
C GLY A 155 22.19 -9.41 8.01
N VAL A 156 22.55 -8.52 7.10
CA VAL A 156 22.28 -7.08 7.22
C VAL A 156 21.72 -6.59 5.90
N ILE A 157 20.66 -5.79 5.96
CA ILE A 157 20.06 -5.10 4.81
C ILE A 157 20.49 -3.63 4.88
N LEU A 158 21.00 -3.13 3.76
CA LEU A 158 21.48 -1.77 3.57
C LEU A 158 20.92 -1.21 2.25
N HIS A 159 20.90 0.11 2.11
CA HIS A 159 20.30 0.79 0.98
C HIS A 159 20.77 0.28 -0.40
N ASP A 160 22.09 0.18 -0.61
CA ASP A 160 22.70 -0.11 -1.92
C ASP A 160 22.81 -1.62 -2.25
N MET A 161 21.95 -2.46 -1.66
CA MET A 161 21.95 -3.91 -1.90
C MET A 161 21.01 -4.30 -3.04
N ASP A 162 21.53 -5.13 -3.95
CA ASP A 162 20.75 -5.84 -4.96
C ASP A 162 19.88 -6.97 -4.35
N ASP A 163 18.88 -7.42 -5.11
CA ASP A 163 17.91 -8.43 -4.66
C ASP A 163 18.57 -9.75 -4.23
N GLN A 164 19.65 -10.16 -4.90
CA GLN A 164 20.34 -11.41 -4.58
C GLN A 164 21.02 -11.33 -3.19
N LYS A 165 21.68 -10.21 -2.90
CA LYS A 165 22.25 -9.94 -1.58
C LYS A 165 21.17 -9.82 -0.51
N ARG A 166 20.06 -9.15 -0.80
CA ARG A 166 18.91 -9.03 0.12
C ARG A 166 18.32 -10.39 0.45
N LYS A 167 18.06 -11.22 -0.56
CA LYS A 167 17.56 -12.59 -0.40
C LYS A 167 18.50 -13.45 0.45
N THR A 168 19.81 -13.30 0.27
CA THR A 168 20.82 -13.96 1.13
C THR A 168 20.75 -13.47 2.57
N ALA A 169 20.61 -12.16 2.78
CA ALA A 169 20.49 -11.59 4.12
C ALA A 169 19.21 -12.05 4.84
N TYR A 170 18.04 -11.98 4.20
CA TYR A 170 16.78 -12.48 4.76
C TYR A 170 16.77 -13.99 5.02
N SER A 171 17.57 -14.76 4.29
CA SER A 171 17.75 -16.21 4.52
C SER A 171 18.55 -16.51 5.80
N SER A 172 19.17 -15.50 6.41
CA SER A 172 19.88 -15.67 7.69
C SER A 172 18.90 -15.84 8.85
N ASP A 173 19.33 -16.52 9.91
CA ASP A 173 18.54 -16.73 11.13
C ASP A 173 18.10 -15.39 11.75
N ILE A 174 18.99 -14.41 11.73
CA ILE A 174 18.75 -13.04 12.22
C ILE A 174 19.15 -12.04 11.15
N THR A 175 18.28 -11.06 10.87
CA THR A 175 18.53 -10.00 9.89
C THR A 175 18.46 -8.64 10.56
N TYR A 176 19.51 -7.84 10.41
CA TYR A 176 19.55 -6.44 10.86
C TYR A 176 19.19 -5.52 9.71
N GLY A 177 18.50 -4.42 9.97
CA GLY A 177 18.15 -3.45 8.94
C GLY A 177 17.44 -2.24 9.51
N THR A 178 17.07 -1.31 8.63
CA THR A 178 16.26 -0.16 9.00
C THR A 178 14.79 -0.41 8.70
N ASN A 179 13.91 0.33 9.38
CA ASN A 179 12.47 0.31 9.11
C ASN A 179 12.16 0.64 7.63
N ASN A 180 12.90 1.58 7.05
CA ASN A 180 12.78 1.95 5.64
C ASN A 180 13.11 0.77 4.74
N GLU A 181 14.25 0.10 4.96
CA GLU A 181 14.67 -1.00 4.10
C GLU A 181 13.75 -2.22 4.21
N PHE A 182 13.34 -2.62 5.41
CA PHE A 182 12.35 -3.69 5.60
C PHE A 182 11.00 -3.34 4.96
N GLY A 183 10.52 -2.11 5.13
CA GLY A 183 9.24 -1.68 4.58
C GLY A 183 9.27 -1.57 3.05
N PHE A 184 10.35 -1.04 2.47
CA PHE A 184 10.49 -0.95 1.03
C PHE A 184 10.69 -2.30 0.36
N ASP A 185 11.39 -3.25 0.99
CA ASP A 185 11.47 -4.62 0.48
C ASP A 185 10.10 -5.28 0.45
N TYR A 186 9.30 -5.11 1.51
CA TYR A 186 7.92 -5.59 1.52
C TYR A 186 7.08 -4.99 0.38
N LEU A 187 7.17 -3.68 0.16
CA LEU A 187 6.47 -3.01 -0.94
C LEU A 187 6.97 -3.47 -2.31
N ARG A 188 8.28 -3.66 -2.49
CA ARG A 188 8.88 -4.17 -3.74
C ARG A 188 8.46 -5.60 -4.03
N ASP A 189 8.44 -6.48 -3.03
CA ASP A 189 8.00 -7.87 -3.18
C ASP A 189 6.54 -7.96 -3.67
N ASN A 190 5.66 -7.06 -3.20
CA ASN A 190 4.27 -6.98 -3.67
C ASN A 190 4.09 -6.42 -5.09
N MET A 191 5.17 -6.00 -5.76
CA MET A 191 5.17 -5.58 -7.17
C MET A 191 5.88 -6.58 -8.09
N LYS A 192 6.45 -7.67 -7.55
CA LYS A 192 7.10 -8.72 -8.35
C LYS A 192 6.06 -9.58 -9.06
N PHE A 193 6.42 -10.09 -10.23
CA PHE A 193 5.57 -10.98 -11.02
C PHE A 193 5.67 -12.45 -10.58
N SER A 194 6.73 -12.83 -9.87
CA SER A 194 6.96 -14.19 -9.41
C SER A 194 7.38 -14.22 -7.94
N LEU A 195 6.99 -15.29 -7.23
CA LEU A 195 7.38 -15.50 -5.83
C LEU A 195 8.89 -15.77 -5.68
N GLU A 196 9.54 -16.26 -6.73
CA GLU A 196 10.97 -16.54 -6.72
C GLU A 196 11.80 -15.24 -6.71
N ASP A 197 11.25 -14.14 -7.21
CA ASP A 197 11.88 -12.83 -7.22
C ASP A 197 11.73 -12.08 -5.89
N CYS A 198 10.90 -12.57 -4.97
CA CYS A 198 10.74 -11.97 -3.65
C CYS A 198 12.02 -12.16 -2.82
N VAL A 199 12.39 -11.11 -2.07
CA VAL A 199 13.58 -11.11 -1.22
C VAL A 199 13.25 -11.45 0.22
N GLN A 200 12.08 -11.07 0.71
CA GLN A 200 11.64 -11.38 2.07
C GLN A 200 11.11 -12.81 2.20
N ARG A 201 11.03 -13.26 3.45
CA ARG A 201 10.34 -14.48 3.87
C ARG A 201 9.27 -14.15 4.92
N ASP A 202 8.69 -15.18 5.51
CA ASP A 202 7.67 -15.07 6.55
C ASP A 202 8.04 -14.06 7.66
N LEU A 203 7.12 -13.13 7.96
CA LEU A 203 7.32 -12.07 8.95
C LEU A 203 7.03 -12.61 10.36
N HIS A 204 8.01 -13.32 10.92
CA HIS A 204 7.80 -14.10 12.14
C HIS A 204 7.99 -13.31 13.44
N PHE A 205 9.16 -12.72 13.65
CA PHE A 205 9.49 -11.99 14.88
C PHE A 205 10.40 -10.79 14.56
N GLY A 206 10.12 -9.65 15.18
CA GLY A 206 10.89 -8.43 15.00
C GLY A 206 11.03 -7.64 16.29
N ILE A 207 12.22 -7.10 16.54
CA ILE A 207 12.49 -6.16 17.62
C ILE A 207 12.82 -4.82 17.00
N VAL A 208 12.09 -3.78 17.43
CA VAL A 208 12.30 -2.40 17.00
C VAL A 208 13.10 -1.68 18.08
N ASP A 209 14.35 -1.34 17.78
CA ASP A 209 15.16 -0.45 18.60
C ASP A 209 14.71 1.00 18.39
N GLU A 210 14.84 1.83 19.43
CA GLU A 210 14.30 3.21 19.46
C GLU A 210 12.85 3.28 18.95
N VAL A 211 12.00 2.42 19.54
CA VAL A 211 10.61 2.18 19.15
C VAL A 211 9.74 3.45 19.09
N ASP A 212 10.03 4.44 19.93
CA ASP A 212 9.37 5.75 19.92
C ASP A 212 9.72 6.51 18.65
N SER A 213 11.00 6.56 18.27
CA SER A 213 11.45 7.20 17.04
C SER A 213 10.82 6.54 15.81
N ILE A 214 10.80 5.20 15.75
CA ILE A 214 10.33 4.48 14.56
C ILE A 214 8.81 4.39 14.49
N LEU A 215 8.15 3.92 15.56
CA LEU A 215 6.70 3.64 15.52
C LEU A 215 5.83 4.86 15.82
N ILE A 216 6.38 5.96 16.32
CA ILE A 216 5.63 7.20 16.61
C ILE A 216 6.10 8.35 15.72
N ASP A 217 7.41 8.61 15.64
CA ASP A 217 7.91 9.78 14.93
C ASP A 217 7.99 9.57 13.42
N GLU A 218 8.60 8.47 12.97
CA GLU A 218 8.76 8.16 11.55
C GLU A 218 7.46 7.66 10.90
N SER A 219 6.60 6.98 11.67
CA SER A 219 5.32 6.44 11.19
C SER A 219 4.30 7.50 10.75
N ARG A 220 4.59 8.79 10.97
CA ARG A 220 3.75 9.91 10.52
C ARG A 220 3.73 10.07 8.99
N THR A 221 4.75 9.57 8.30
CA THR A 221 4.86 9.63 6.84
C THR A 221 4.80 8.21 6.28
N PRO A 222 3.88 7.90 5.35
CA PRO A 222 3.81 6.57 4.76
C PRO A 222 5.03 6.30 3.86
N LEU A 223 5.44 5.02 3.79
CA LEU A 223 6.42 4.57 2.82
C LEU A 223 5.77 4.51 1.42
N ILE A 224 6.36 5.22 0.46
CA ILE A 224 5.83 5.35 -0.90
C ILE A 224 6.93 5.00 -1.89
N ILE A 225 6.67 4.03 -2.76
CA ILE A 225 7.48 3.83 -3.96
C ILE A 225 6.93 4.74 -5.06
N SER A 226 7.78 5.63 -5.56
CA SER A 226 7.47 6.48 -6.71
C SER A 226 8.40 6.11 -7.86
N GLY A 227 7.87 6.14 -9.08
CA GLY A 227 8.62 5.90 -10.30
C GLY A 227 8.28 6.98 -11.33
N PRO A 228 9.20 7.29 -12.25
CA PRO A 228 8.87 8.16 -13.36
C PRO A 228 7.75 7.52 -14.18
N ILE A 229 6.78 8.33 -14.61
CA ILE A 229 5.85 7.90 -15.64
C ILE A 229 6.66 7.89 -16.93
N GLU A 230 6.91 6.70 -17.49
CA GLU A 230 7.40 6.58 -18.85
C GLU A 230 6.41 7.34 -19.74
N HIS A 231 6.86 8.45 -20.32
CA HIS A 231 6.03 9.36 -21.07
C HIS A 231 5.12 8.62 -22.05
N SER A 232 3.81 8.77 -21.88
CA SER A 232 2.90 8.78 -23.01
C SER A 232 2.25 10.15 -23.02
N GLU A 233 2.61 10.99 -23.99
CA GLU A 233 1.53 11.71 -24.64
C GLU A 233 0.55 10.62 -25.03
N ASP A 234 -0.58 10.53 -24.34
CA ASP A 234 -1.59 9.50 -24.59
C ASP A 234 -1.89 9.55 -26.09
N ILE A 235 -1.34 8.57 -26.83
CA ILE A 235 -1.36 8.57 -28.29
C ILE A 235 -2.82 8.60 -28.75
N HIS A 236 -3.72 7.99 -27.97
CA HIS A 236 -5.15 8.05 -28.20
C HIS A 236 -5.69 9.46 -27.99
N TYR A 237 -5.34 10.13 -26.89
CA TYR A 237 -5.74 11.52 -26.67
C TYR A 237 -5.23 12.45 -27.78
N ALA A 238 -3.95 12.35 -28.15
CA ALA A 238 -3.33 13.16 -29.21
C ALA A 238 -4.01 12.91 -30.58
N THR A 239 -4.37 11.66 -30.87
CA THR A 239 -5.05 11.27 -32.12
C THR A 239 -6.51 11.72 -32.16
N LEU A 240 -7.25 11.60 -31.05
CA LEU A 240 -8.68 11.88 -30.99
C LEU A 240 -8.99 13.38 -30.81
N LYS A 241 -8.12 14.14 -30.12
CA LYS A 241 -8.34 15.55 -29.81
C LYS A 241 -8.70 16.41 -31.05
N PRO A 242 -7.98 16.34 -32.18
CA PRO A 242 -8.33 17.13 -33.37
C PRO A 242 -9.73 16.83 -33.92
N LEU A 243 -10.17 15.57 -33.87
CA LEU A 243 -11.50 15.15 -34.34
C LEU A 243 -12.60 15.76 -33.47
N ILE A 244 -12.42 15.71 -32.15
CA ILE A 244 -13.38 16.25 -31.18
C ILE A 244 -13.42 17.78 -31.24
N VAL A 245 -12.28 18.45 -31.41
CA VAL A 245 -12.21 19.90 -31.61
C VAL A 245 -13.00 20.31 -32.86
N LYS A 246 -12.81 19.60 -33.98
CA LYS A 246 -13.57 19.83 -35.21
C LYS A 246 -15.07 19.62 -34.99
N LEU A 247 -15.48 18.56 -34.30
CA LEU A 247 -16.89 18.34 -33.95
C LEU A 247 -17.45 19.51 -33.14
N LYS A 248 -16.72 20.01 -32.14
CA LYS A 248 -17.14 21.15 -31.32
C LYS A 248 -17.31 22.42 -32.16
N GLU A 249 -16.40 22.71 -33.10
CA GLU A 249 -16.51 23.86 -34.00
C GLU A 249 -17.76 23.78 -34.92
N HIS A 250 -18.12 22.57 -35.34
CA HIS A 250 -19.33 22.33 -36.12
C HIS A 250 -20.60 22.45 -35.27
N GLN A 251 -20.60 21.89 -34.06
CA GLN A 251 -21.65 22.06 -33.06
C GLN A 251 -21.89 23.55 -32.78
N ASP A 252 -20.85 24.32 -32.53
CA ASP A 252 -20.94 25.74 -32.19
C ASP A 252 -21.52 26.59 -33.33
N ARG A 253 -21.24 26.22 -34.59
CA ARG A 253 -21.86 26.86 -35.76
C ARG A 253 -23.36 26.60 -35.80
N VAL A 254 -23.79 25.37 -35.56
CA VAL A 254 -25.20 24.99 -35.52
C VAL A 254 -25.91 25.70 -34.36
N ILE A 255 -25.34 25.68 -33.15
CA ILE A 255 -25.89 26.35 -31.97
C ILE A 255 -26.06 27.85 -32.20
N ARG A 256 -25.06 28.52 -32.80
CA ARG A 256 -25.18 29.95 -33.17
C ARG A 256 -26.33 30.20 -34.15
N SER A 257 -26.52 29.32 -35.14
CA SER A 257 -27.62 29.42 -36.10
C SER A 257 -28.99 29.24 -35.41
N ILE A 258 -29.12 28.22 -34.56
CA ILE A 258 -30.35 27.95 -33.80
C ILE A 258 -30.69 29.15 -32.90
N LEU A 259 -29.73 29.68 -32.14
CA LEU A 259 -29.92 30.84 -31.28
C LEU A 259 -30.37 32.08 -32.06
N ASN A 260 -29.78 32.36 -33.23
CA ASN A 260 -30.20 33.49 -34.05
C ASN A 260 -31.65 33.34 -34.54
N ARG A 261 -32.06 32.11 -34.91
CA ARG A 261 -33.46 31.82 -35.29
C ARG A 261 -34.42 31.97 -34.09
N ALA A 262 -34.02 31.49 -32.91
CA ALA A 262 -34.81 31.61 -31.70
C ALA A 262 -35.05 33.09 -31.33
N GLU A 263 -33.99 33.90 -31.27
CA GLU A 263 -34.09 35.33 -30.96
C GLU A 263 -34.92 36.11 -32.00
N ALA A 264 -34.78 35.80 -33.30
CA ALA A 264 -35.57 36.45 -34.34
C ALA A 264 -37.08 36.17 -34.14
N ARG A 265 -37.44 34.93 -33.81
CA ARG A 265 -38.83 34.54 -33.53
C ARG A 265 -39.39 35.23 -32.29
N MET A 266 -38.59 35.31 -31.23
CA MET A 266 -38.98 36.02 -30.01
C MET A 266 -39.21 37.53 -30.26
N ARG A 267 -38.39 38.18 -31.11
CA ARG A 267 -38.57 39.59 -31.47
C ARG A 267 -39.81 39.88 -32.30
N GLU A 268 -40.28 38.91 -33.09
CA GLU A 268 -41.51 39.03 -33.89
C GLU A 268 -42.79 39.01 -33.03
N GLY A 269 -42.68 38.88 -31.70
CA GLY A 269 -43.83 38.83 -30.79
C GLY A 269 -44.66 37.55 -30.93
N LYS A 270 -44.09 36.52 -31.55
CA LYS A 270 -44.63 35.18 -31.62
C LYS A 270 -43.94 34.35 -30.54
N ASP A 271 -44.52 34.30 -29.35
CA ASP A 271 -44.25 33.24 -28.37
C ASP A 271 -44.82 31.92 -28.94
N ASP A 272 -44.30 31.51 -30.08
CA ASP A 272 -44.64 30.26 -30.74
C ASP A 272 -43.88 29.13 -30.04
N ASP A 273 -44.54 27.98 -29.90
CA ASP A 273 -43.93 26.71 -29.48
C ASP A 273 -42.60 26.43 -30.21
N LYS A 274 -42.44 26.93 -31.44
CA LYS A 274 -41.22 26.86 -32.25
C LYS A 274 -40.01 27.59 -31.66
N ALA A 275 -40.20 28.72 -30.98
CA ALA A 275 -39.10 29.43 -30.32
C ALA A 275 -38.60 28.62 -29.11
N ILE A 276 -39.53 28.01 -28.37
CA ILE A 276 -39.24 27.12 -27.24
C ILE A 276 -38.55 25.84 -27.73
N GLU A 277 -38.98 25.25 -28.85
CA GLU A 277 -38.31 24.10 -29.49
C GLU A 277 -36.85 24.41 -29.86
N LEU A 278 -36.60 25.59 -30.47
CA LEU A 278 -35.22 26.01 -30.81
C LEU A 278 -34.37 26.21 -29.55
N LEU A 279 -34.91 26.79 -28.48
CA LEU A 279 -34.19 26.94 -27.22
C LEU A 279 -33.94 25.59 -26.52
N LEU A 280 -34.87 24.65 -26.61
CA LEU A 280 -34.69 23.28 -26.15
C LEU A 280 -33.56 22.59 -26.94
N GLN A 281 -33.52 22.78 -28.25
CA GLN A 281 -32.45 22.26 -29.09
C GLN A 281 -31.06 22.81 -28.68
N VAL A 282 -30.98 24.09 -28.31
CA VAL A 282 -29.74 24.67 -27.75
C VAL A 282 -29.41 24.06 -26.40
N LYS A 283 -30.39 23.91 -25.50
CA LYS A 283 -30.21 23.24 -24.20
C LYS A 283 -29.62 21.84 -24.38
N ARG A 284 -30.08 21.08 -25.37
CA ARG A 284 -29.59 19.73 -25.67
C ARG A 284 -28.20 19.71 -26.29
N GLY A 285 -27.84 20.70 -27.11
CA GLY A 285 -26.56 20.71 -27.82
C GLY A 285 -25.41 21.49 -27.15
N ASP A 286 -25.73 22.51 -26.35
CA ASP A 286 -24.77 23.32 -25.58
C ASP A 286 -25.50 24.02 -24.40
N PRO A 287 -25.86 23.29 -23.33
CA PRO A 287 -26.65 23.83 -22.21
C PRO A 287 -25.96 24.97 -21.47
N LYS A 288 -24.63 25.06 -21.59
CA LYS A 288 -23.79 26.09 -20.94
C LYS A 288 -23.45 27.24 -21.88
N ASN A 289 -24.09 27.34 -23.04
CA ASN A 289 -23.87 28.44 -23.96
C ASN A 289 -24.20 29.78 -23.30
N SER A 290 -23.28 30.75 -23.34
CA SER A 290 -23.46 32.04 -22.65
C SER A 290 -24.70 32.81 -23.12
N ARG A 291 -24.95 32.86 -24.43
CA ARG A 291 -26.11 33.55 -25.00
C ARG A 291 -27.42 32.90 -24.59
N PHE A 292 -27.45 31.56 -24.54
CA PHE A 292 -28.61 30.82 -24.06
C PHE A 292 -28.91 31.15 -22.59
N LEU A 293 -27.89 31.09 -21.74
CA LEU A 293 -28.04 31.43 -20.32
C LEU A 293 -28.50 32.88 -20.12
N ASP A 294 -28.01 33.83 -20.91
CA ASP A 294 -28.46 35.23 -20.87
C ASP A 294 -29.94 35.39 -21.24
N ILE A 295 -30.43 34.63 -22.22
CA ILE A 295 -31.86 34.63 -22.61
C ILE A 295 -32.70 34.10 -21.45
N ILE A 296 -32.32 32.97 -20.85
CA ILE A 296 -33.04 32.36 -19.73
C ILE A 296 -33.01 33.25 -18.48
N ALA A 297 -31.90 33.95 -18.24
CA ALA A 297 -31.78 34.88 -17.11
C ALA A 297 -32.71 36.09 -17.24
N LYS A 298 -32.90 36.61 -18.46
CA LYS A 298 -33.81 37.74 -18.73
C LYS A 298 -35.28 37.35 -18.59
N GLU A 299 -35.64 36.13 -18.97
CA GLU A 299 -37.00 35.62 -18.92
C GLU A 299 -37.07 34.24 -18.24
N PRO A 300 -37.11 34.20 -16.89
CA PRO A 300 -37.12 32.94 -16.13
C PRO A 300 -38.27 31.99 -16.47
N GLY A 301 -39.38 32.51 -17.01
CA GLY A 301 -40.51 31.73 -17.49
C GLY A 301 -40.18 30.81 -18.67
N LEU A 302 -39.17 31.14 -19.47
CA LEU A 302 -38.73 30.32 -20.60
C LEU A 302 -38.17 28.99 -20.15
N LYS A 303 -37.41 28.94 -19.04
CA LYS A 303 -36.87 27.69 -18.51
C LYS A 303 -37.98 26.67 -18.23
N LYS A 304 -39.04 27.11 -17.55
CA LYS A 304 -40.20 26.26 -17.25
C LYS A 304 -40.93 25.80 -18.52
N SER A 305 -40.94 26.64 -19.56
CA SER A 305 -41.57 26.31 -20.84
C SER A 305 -40.73 25.31 -21.65
N ILE A 306 -39.40 25.45 -21.64
CA ILE A 306 -38.45 24.50 -22.23
C ILE A 306 -38.55 23.14 -21.55
N ASP A 307 -38.54 23.09 -20.21
CA ASP A 307 -38.63 21.83 -19.47
C ASP A 307 -39.98 21.11 -19.70
N LYS A 308 -41.07 21.88 -19.85
CA LYS A 308 -42.38 21.35 -20.25
C LYS A 308 -42.37 20.80 -21.67
N MET A 309 -41.78 21.53 -22.61
CA MET A 309 -41.66 21.10 -24.01
C MET A 309 -40.82 19.82 -24.12
N GLU A 310 -39.71 19.74 -23.37
CA GLU A 310 -38.87 18.55 -23.30
C GLU A 310 -39.65 17.35 -22.80
N SER A 311 -40.39 17.51 -21.70
CA SER A 311 -41.24 16.44 -21.14
C SER A 311 -42.32 16.00 -22.13
N PHE A 312 -42.92 16.96 -22.85
CA PHE A 312 -43.93 16.70 -23.86
C PHE A 312 -43.37 15.90 -25.05
N LEU A 313 -42.26 16.34 -25.65
CA LEU A 313 -41.63 15.66 -26.79
C LEU A 313 -41.04 14.30 -26.39
N ALA A 314 -40.50 14.17 -25.18
CA ALA A 314 -40.07 12.89 -24.65
C ALA A 314 -41.23 11.90 -24.55
N SER A 315 -42.40 12.35 -24.05
CA SER A 315 -43.61 11.50 -23.96
C SER A 315 -44.13 11.05 -25.34
N GLN A 316 -43.94 11.88 -26.36
CA GLN A 316 -44.30 11.57 -27.75
C GLN A 316 -43.23 10.80 -28.52
N LYS A 317 -42.08 10.51 -27.89
CA LYS A 317 -40.90 9.91 -28.53
C LYS A 317 -40.37 10.70 -29.74
N SER A 318 -40.64 12.01 -29.79
CA SER A 318 -40.26 12.89 -30.90
C SER A 318 -39.05 13.77 -30.60
N LEU A 319 -38.45 13.64 -29.41
CA LEU A 319 -37.29 14.45 -29.00
C LEU A 319 -36.09 14.32 -29.95
N HIS A 320 -35.89 13.13 -30.53
CA HIS A 320 -34.82 12.84 -31.51
C HIS A 320 -34.87 13.73 -32.76
N VAL A 321 -36.06 14.26 -33.12
CA VAL A 321 -36.23 15.15 -34.27
C VAL A 321 -35.48 16.46 -34.07
N LEU A 322 -35.43 16.96 -32.83
CA LEU A 322 -34.65 18.16 -32.50
C LEU A 322 -33.14 17.90 -32.59
N ASP A 323 -32.72 16.66 -32.32
CA ASP A 323 -31.31 16.30 -32.27
C ASP A 323 -30.68 16.15 -33.65
N GLU A 324 -31.46 15.95 -34.71
CA GLU A 324 -30.96 15.71 -36.09
C GLU A 324 -30.03 16.82 -36.62
N GLU A 325 -30.25 18.07 -36.20
CA GLU A 325 -29.40 19.19 -36.65
C GLU A 325 -28.07 19.26 -35.88
N LEU A 326 -28.03 18.72 -34.66
CA LEU A 326 -26.88 18.73 -33.75
C LEU A 326 -25.87 17.66 -34.15
N TYR A 327 -24.61 17.84 -33.77
CA TYR A 327 -23.54 16.84 -33.87
C TYR A 327 -23.37 16.06 -32.56
N CYS A 328 -23.72 16.66 -31.42
CA CYS A 328 -23.75 15.99 -30.13
C CYS A 328 -24.92 16.46 -29.27
N ILE A 329 -25.30 15.60 -28.34
CA ILE A 329 -26.29 15.86 -27.29
C ILE A 329 -25.56 15.79 -25.94
N ILE A 330 -25.89 16.72 -25.05
CA ILE A 330 -25.34 16.83 -23.70
C ILE A 330 -26.49 16.69 -22.71
N GLU A 331 -26.40 15.68 -21.85
CA GLU A 331 -27.40 15.43 -20.81
C GLU A 331 -26.79 15.73 -19.44
N GLU A 332 -27.07 16.92 -18.91
CA GLU A 332 -26.48 17.38 -17.65
C GLU A 332 -26.89 16.53 -16.44
N GLN A 333 -28.07 15.89 -16.49
CA GLN A 333 -28.55 15.02 -15.41
C GLN A 333 -27.71 13.74 -15.30
N ASP A 334 -27.39 13.14 -16.43
CA ASP A 334 -26.65 11.87 -16.50
C ASP A 334 -25.14 12.07 -16.64
N ARG A 335 -24.67 13.33 -16.73
CA ARG A 335 -23.27 13.70 -16.98
C ARG A 335 -22.70 13.00 -18.21
N SER A 336 -23.53 12.85 -19.24
CA SER A 336 -23.21 12.14 -20.46
C SER A 336 -23.20 13.09 -21.66
N ALA A 337 -22.43 12.70 -22.68
CA ALA A 337 -22.50 13.29 -24.01
C ALA A 337 -22.58 12.15 -25.02
N SER A 338 -23.51 12.26 -25.97
CA SER A 338 -23.71 11.28 -27.03
C SER A 338 -23.57 11.94 -28.40
N TRP A 339 -23.11 11.17 -29.37
CA TRP A 339 -23.00 11.61 -30.75
C TRP A 339 -24.31 11.33 -31.47
N THR A 340 -24.77 12.31 -32.25
CA THR A 340 -25.87 12.09 -33.20
C THR A 340 -25.31 11.37 -34.43
N ASP A 341 -26.18 10.85 -35.31
CA ASP A 341 -25.76 10.29 -36.60
C ASP A 341 -24.90 11.28 -37.41
N LYS A 342 -25.23 12.57 -37.32
CA LYS A 342 -24.48 13.66 -37.95
C LYS A 342 -23.10 13.85 -37.31
N GLY A 343 -23.00 13.73 -35.99
CA GLY A 343 -21.75 13.68 -35.24
C GLY A 343 -20.87 12.52 -35.63
N LEU A 344 -21.43 11.32 -35.64
CA LEU A 344 -20.73 10.09 -36.00
C LEU A 344 -20.17 10.16 -37.42
N ARG A 345 -20.96 10.60 -38.40
CA ARG A 345 -20.49 10.80 -39.80
C ARG A 345 -19.35 11.81 -39.90
N LEU A 346 -19.37 12.86 -39.08
CA LEU A 346 -18.29 13.85 -39.07
C LEU A 346 -16.98 13.27 -38.50
N LEU A 347 -17.09 12.46 -37.45
CA LEU A 347 -15.95 11.81 -36.81
C LEU A 347 -15.38 10.67 -37.66
N SER A 348 -16.25 9.92 -38.34
CA SER A 348 -15.89 8.70 -39.07
C SER A 348 -15.33 8.97 -40.46
N GLY A 349 -15.54 10.17 -41.00
CA GLY A 349 -15.06 10.56 -42.32
C GLY A 349 -15.61 9.61 -43.40
N ASN A 350 -14.70 8.90 -44.09
CA ASN A 350 -15.06 7.91 -45.13
C ASN A 350 -15.22 6.48 -44.59
N GLN A 351 -14.94 6.24 -43.31
CA GLN A 351 -15.05 4.90 -42.71
C GLN A 351 -16.41 4.81 -42.01
N GLN A 352 -17.39 4.19 -42.66
CA GLN A 352 -18.76 4.11 -42.13
C GLN A 352 -18.85 3.30 -40.81
N ASP A 353 -17.88 2.41 -40.56
CA ASP A 353 -17.90 1.47 -39.43
C ASP A 353 -16.89 1.79 -38.31
N ALA A 354 -16.18 2.92 -38.36
CA ALA A 354 -15.07 3.23 -37.45
C ALA A 354 -15.46 3.30 -35.95
N PHE A 355 -16.76 3.47 -35.65
CA PHE A 355 -17.29 3.55 -34.29
C PHE A 355 -18.33 2.46 -33.99
N VAL A 356 -18.48 1.47 -34.88
CA VAL A 356 -19.32 0.30 -34.63
C VAL A 356 -18.49 -0.68 -33.81
N VAL A 357 -18.97 -1.04 -32.62
CA VAL A 357 -18.34 -2.10 -31.82
C VAL A 357 -18.54 -3.41 -32.58
N PRO A 358 -17.46 -4.10 -33.00
CA PRO A 358 -17.59 -5.35 -33.73
C PRO A 358 -18.24 -6.41 -32.84
N ASP A 359 -19.11 -7.24 -33.42
CA ASP A 359 -19.65 -8.40 -32.71
C ASP A 359 -18.52 -9.42 -32.50
N LEU A 360 -18.04 -9.49 -31.25
CA LEU A 360 -16.98 -10.41 -30.86
C LEU A 360 -17.34 -11.87 -31.10
N SER A 361 -18.64 -12.21 -31.02
CA SER A 361 -19.13 -13.57 -31.28
C SER A 361 -18.95 -13.92 -32.75
N GLN A 362 -19.28 -12.99 -33.64
CA GLN A 362 -19.08 -13.14 -35.07
C GLN A 362 -17.58 -13.18 -35.41
N GLY A 363 -16.77 -12.30 -34.83
CA GLY A 363 -15.32 -12.28 -35.04
C GLY A 363 -14.62 -13.55 -34.57
N LEU A 364 -15.02 -14.11 -33.43
CA LEU A 364 -14.51 -15.40 -32.94
C LEU A 364 -14.89 -16.54 -33.88
N GLN A 365 -16.13 -16.54 -34.38
CA GLN A 365 -16.58 -17.56 -35.34
C GLN A 365 -15.84 -17.46 -36.68
N GLU A 366 -15.55 -16.26 -37.15
CA GLU A 366 -14.74 -16.02 -38.36
C GLU A 366 -13.30 -16.50 -38.18
N ILE A 367 -12.70 -16.28 -37.00
CA ILE A 367 -11.35 -16.79 -36.67
C ILE A 367 -11.34 -18.32 -36.61
N ASP A 368 -12.30 -18.93 -35.89
CA ASP A 368 -12.41 -20.39 -35.75
C ASP A 368 -12.67 -21.11 -37.09
N THR A 369 -13.26 -20.41 -38.05
CA THR A 369 -13.57 -20.96 -39.39
C THR A 369 -12.53 -20.60 -40.47
N ASP A 370 -11.57 -19.71 -40.19
CA ASP A 370 -10.52 -19.36 -41.14
C ASP A 370 -9.44 -20.45 -41.19
N GLN A 371 -9.51 -21.29 -42.22
CA GLN A 371 -8.56 -22.38 -42.46
C GLN A 371 -7.10 -21.92 -42.64
N ARG A 372 -6.84 -20.62 -42.86
CA ARG A 372 -5.48 -20.06 -42.99
C ARG A 372 -4.83 -19.79 -41.63
N LEU A 373 -5.62 -19.73 -40.55
CA LEU A 373 -5.15 -19.50 -39.18
C LEU A 373 -4.92 -20.82 -38.42
N ASN A 374 -5.38 -21.95 -38.98
CA ASN A 374 -5.08 -23.29 -38.48
C ASN A 374 -3.68 -23.71 -38.94
N TYR A 375 -2.66 -23.42 -38.13
CA TYR A 375 -1.32 -24.01 -38.23
C TYR A 375 -1.18 -25.24 -37.33
#